data_AF-A0A6N6RCI3-F1
#
_entry.id   AF-A0A6N6RCI3-F1
#
_cell.length_a   1.000
_cell.length_b   1.000
_cell.length_c   1.000
_cell.angle_alpha   90.00
_cell.angle_beta   90.00
_cell.angle_gamma   90.00
#
_symmetry.space_group_name_H-M   'P 1'
#
loop_
_entity.id
_entity.type
_entity.pdbx_description
1 polymer ?
#
loop_
_entity_poly.entity_id
_entity_poly.type
_entity_poly.pdbx_seq_one_letter_code
_entity_poly.pdbx_strand_id
1 'polypeptide(L)'
;MTTLKTKYGDRCKTQSSSYGVLSLYGFLLENEHNDTDYWWLDIGPEGMTDIFMRDFDESDWHALMEDFRHWTTFQLELLTYGIMNGMYWDNQADREARPSFCINDRERLITTHYHKFRLIPKLLKISKNKDESNDIAYTIYEEAHFLEMIHRLFRGTEIEYINDMRFIIGEVGFDLMRSAYPEFIEEIDSVRE
;
A
#
# COMPACT_ATOMS: atom_id res chain seq x y z
N MET A 1 4.85 -24.26 -16.07
CA MET A 1 4.50 -23.34 -14.98
C MET A 1 3.24 -23.84 -14.31
N THR A 2 3.31 -24.22 -13.03
CA THR A 2 2.13 -24.54 -12.23
C THR A 2 1.41 -23.21 -11.93
N THR A 3 0.13 -23.09 -12.30
CA THR A 3 -0.62 -21.85 -12.01
C THR A 3 -0.80 -21.67 -10.49
N LEU A 4 -0.95 -20.43 -10.00
CA LEU A 4 -1.21 -20.17 -8.57
C LEU A 4 -2.42 -20.98 -8.06
N LYS A 5 -3.47 -21.08 -8.88
CA LYS A 5 -4.66 -21.91 -8.58
C LYS A 5 -4.31 -23.38 -8.40
N THR A 6 -3.39 -23.90 -9.22
CA THR A 6 -2.91 -25.28 -9.06
C THR A 6 -2.05 -25.47 -7.82
N LYS A 7 -1.22 -24.50 -7.43
CA LYS A 7 -0.34 -24.58 -6.23
C LYS A 7 -1.11 -24.40 -4.92
N TYR A 8 -2.03 -23.43 -4.88
CA TYR A 8 -2.65 -22.95 -3.63
C TYR A 8 -4.15 -23.25 -3.51
N GLY A 9 -4.75 -23.86 -4.53
CA GLY A 9 -6.15 -24.32 -4.51
C GLY A 9 -7.12 -23.22 -4.11
N ASP A 10 -7.99 -23.52 -3.14
CA ASP A 10 -9.05 -22.63 -2.68
C ASP A 10 -8.56 -21.33 -2.04
N ARG A 11 -7.28 -21.25 -1.62
CA ARG A 11 -6.71 -20.01 -1.10
C ARG A 11 -6.45 -18.99 -2.21
N CYS A 12 -6.31 -19.45 -3.46
CA CYS A 12 -6.07 -18.58 -4.60
C CYS A 12 -7.38 -17.92 -5.06
N LYS A 13 -7.59 -16.67 -4.64
CA LYS A 13 -8.78 -15.88 -4.97
C LYS A 13 -8.62 -14.92 -6.13
N THR A 14 -7.39 -14.57 -6.51
CA THR A 14 -7.14 -13.72 -7.69
C THR A 14 -7.85 -14.26 -8.94
N GLN A 15 -8.49 -13.35 -9.68
CA GLN A 15 -9.02 -13.61 -11.02
C GLN A 15 -8.20 -12.91 -12.10
N SER A 16 -7.19 -12.13 -11.71
CA SER A 16 -6.30 -11.43 -12.63
C SER A 16 -5.47 -12.40 -13.48
N SER A 17 -5.18 -11.97 -14.70
CA SER A 17 -4.18 -12.57 -15.59
C SER A 17 -2.94 -11.69 -15.76
N SER A 18 -2.90 -10.52 -15.11
CA SER A 18 -1.76 -9.61 -15.18
C SER A 18 -0.55 -10.23 -14.47
N TYR A 19 0.62 -10.11 -15.09
CA TYR A 19 1.84 -10.69 -14.54
C TYR A 19 2.22 -10.04 -13.21
N GLY A 20 2.16 -8.70 -13.12
CA GLY A 20 2.45 -7.98 -11.88
C GLY A 20 1.53 -8.42 -10.75
N VAL A 21 0.21 -8.48 -10.99
CA VAL A 21 -0.77 -8.91 -9.99
C VAL A 21 -0.53 -10.36 -9.57
N LEU A 22 -0.25 -11.26 -10.50
CA LEU A 22 0.05 -12.67 -10.18
C LEU A 22 1.37 -12.81 -9.39
N SER A 23 2.38 -12.01 -9.70
CA SER A 23 3.65 -11.98 -8.95
C SER A 23 3.42 -11.56 -7.50
N LEU A 24 2.72 -10.44 -7.30
CA LEU A 24 2.36 -9.93 -5.98
C LEU A 24 1.49 -10.92 -5.19
N TYR A 25 0.45 -11.45 -5.82
CA TYR A 25 -0.47 -12.36 -5.16
C TYR A 25 0.19 -13.71 -4.83
N GLY A 26 1.10 -14.18 -5.69
CA GLY A 26 1.92 -15.35 -5.42
C GLY A 26 2.81 -15.16 -4.18
N PHE A 27 3.43 -13.98 -4.03
CA PHE A 27 4.21 -13.60 -2.86
C PHE A 27 3.36 -13.56 -1.59
N LEU A 28 2.17 -12.94 -1.64
CA LEU A 28 1.24 -12.92 -0.51
C LEU A 28 0.87 -14.35 -0.07
N LEU A 29 0.44 -15.21 -0.99
CA LEU A 29 0.06 -16.59 -0.66
C LEU A 29 1.21 -17.43 -0.09
N GLU A 30 2.45 -17.14 -0.50
CA GLU A 30 3.63 -17.83 0.02
C GLU A 30 3.96 -17.42 1.45
N ASN A 31 3.67 -16.17 1.83
CA ASN A 31 4.09 -15.58 3.10
C ASN A 31 2.95 -15.28 4.08
N GLU A 32 1.68 -15.48 3.70
CA GLU A 32 0.50 -15.19 4.54
C GLU A 32 0.46 -16.00 5.86
N HIS A 33 1.30 -17.02 6.00
CA HIS A 33 1.43 -17.86 7.20
C HIS A 33 2.68 -17.53 8.04
N ASN A 34 3.50 -16.57 7.61
CA ASN A 34 4.62 -16.11 8.41
C ASN A 34 4.09 -15.32 9.61
N ASP A 35 4.89 -15.28 10.68
CA ASP A 35 4.52 -14.61 11.92
C ASP A 35 4.54 -13.08 11.79
N THR A 36 4.12 -12.41 12.86
CA THR A 36 4.07 -10.95 12.92
C THR A 36 5.42 -10.31 12.69
N ASP A 37 6.52 -10.92 13.16
CA ASP A 37 7.88 -10.39 13.00
C ASP A 37 8.27 -10.29 11.53
N TYR A 38 7.88 -11.26 10.70
CA TYR A 38 8.12 -11.20 9.25
C TYR A 38 7.49 -9.96 8.60
N TRP A 39 6.29 -9.58 9.06
CA TRP A 39 5.58 -8.42 8.52
C TRP A 39 6.08 -7.13 9.17
N TRP A 40 6.18 -7.07 10.50
CA TRP A 40 6.58 -5.90 11.29
C TRP A 40 8.05 -5.50 11.13
N LEU A 41 8.95 -6.43 10.83
CA LEU A 41 10.37 -6.13 10.55
C LEU A 41 10.61 -5.79 9.08
N ASP A 42 9.57 -5.33 8.37
CA ASP A 42 9.60 -4.88 6.98
C ASP A 42 10.01 -5.92 5.94
N ILE A 43 10.22 -7.20 6.29
CA ILE A 43 10.63 -8.23 5.31
C ILE A 43 9.54 -8.47 4.27
N GLY A 44 8.29 -8.65 4.71
CA GLY A 44 7.12 -8.75 3.83
C GLY A 44 6.90 -7.49 2.98
N PRO A 45 6.76 -6.31 3.60
CA PRO A 45 6.60 -5.03 2.90
C PRO A 45 7.71 -4.67 1.90
N GLU A 46 8.99 -4.92 2.23
CA GLU A 46 10.11 -4.73 1.29
C GLU A 46 9.97 -5.65 0.08
N GLY A 47 9.68 -6.94 0.31
CA GLY A 47 9.47 -7.90 -0.79
C GLY A 47 8.33 -7.51 -1.72
N MET A 48 7.24 -6.95 -1.18
CA MET A 48 6.15 -6.39 -1.99
C MET A 48 6.59 -5.15 -2.77
N THR A 49 7.36 -4.26 -2.14
CA THR A 49 7.84 -3.05 -2.82
C THR A 49 8.82 -3.39 -3.94
N ASP A 50 9.69 -4.38 -3.76
CA ASP A 50 10.53 -4.92 -4.82
C ASP A 50 9.70 -5.47 -6.01
N ILE A 51 8.59 -6.15 -5.73
CA ILE A 51 7.67 -6.64 -6.77
C ILE A 51 7.00 -5.48 -7.49
N PHE A 52 6.46 -4.49 -6.76
CA PHE A 52 5.86 -3.30 -7.36
C PHE A 52 6.88 -2.53 -8.21
N MET A 53 8.12 -2.43 -7.76
CA MET A 53 9.16 -1.79 -8.55
C MET A 53 9.45 -2.63 -9.78
N ARG A 54 9.75 -3.92 -9.65
CA ARG A 54 10.26 -4.75 -10.75
C ARG A 54 9.21 -5.13 -11.79
N ASP A 55 8.02 -5.53 -11.33
CA ASP A 55 7.06 -6.31 -12.12
C ASP A 55 5.80 -5.52 -12.53
N PHE A 56 5.55 -4.32 -11.98
CA PHE A 56 4.35 -3.54 -12.28
C PHE A 56 4.58 -2.46 -13.34
N ASP A 57 3.65 -2.39 -14.28
CA ASP A 57 3.37 -1.22 -15.10
C ASP A 57 1.97 -0.60 -14.79
N GLU A 58 1.61 0.47 -15.50
CA GLU A 58 0.31 1.14 -15.36
C GLU A 58 -0.90 0.20 -15.47
N SER A 59 -0.82 -0.79 -16.36
CA SER A 59 -1.91 -1.75 -16.57
C SER A 59 -2.04 -2.73 -15.41
N ASP A 60 -0.92 -3.11 -14.79
CA ASP A 60 -0.91 -3.95 -13.59
C ASP A 60 -1.55 -3.26 -12.40
N TRP A 61 -1.31 -1.96 -12.20
CA TRP A 61 -1.97 -1.18 -11.13
C TRP A 61 -3.49 -1.14 -11.31
N HIS A 62 -3.95 -0.95 -12.54
CA HIS A 62 -5.38 -0.98 -12.83
C HIS A 62 -5.98 -2.37 -12.60
N ALA A 63 -5.30 -3.42 -13.08
CA ALA A 63 -5.71 -4.80 -12.89
C ALA A 63 -5.79 -5.17 -11.39
N LEU A 64 -4.82 -4.69 -10.58
CA LEU A 64 -4.79 -4.91 -9.14
C LEU A 64 -6.03 -4.34 -8.45
N MET A 65 -6.38 -3.07 -8.75
CA MET A 65 -7.55 -2.41 -8.17
C MET A 65 -8.87 -3.13 -8.46
N GLU A 66 -9.00 -3.71 -9.67
CA GLU A 66 -10.19 -4.46 -10.05
C GLU A 66 -10.25 -5.85 -9.40
N ASP A 67 -9.09 -6.43 -9.08
CA ASP A 67 -9.00 -7.79 -8.54
C ASP A 67 -9.27 -7.85 -7.03
N PHE A 68 -9.12 -6.74 -6.30
CA PHE A 68 -9.35 -6.65 -4.84
C PHE A 68 -10.69 -7.22 -4.38
N ARG A 69 -11.76 -7.06 -5.16
CA ARG A 69 -13.10 -7.57 -4.79
C ARG A 69 -13.12 -9.08 -4.60
N HIS A 70 -12.20 -9.79 -5.25
CA HIS A 70 -12.12 -11.24 -5.19
C HIS A 70 -11.31 -11.73 -3.98
N TRP A 71 -10.38 -10.94 -3.46
CA TRP A 71 -9.46 -11.35 -2.40
C TRP A 71 -10.18 -11.45 -1.05
N THR A 72 -9.65 -12.27 -0.13
CA THR A 72 -10.19 -12.36 1.23
C THR A 72 -9.85 -11.10 2.03
N THR A 73 -10.59 -10.83 3.11
CA THR A 73 -10.32 -9.72 4.03
C THR A 73 -8.89 -9.76 4.54
N PHE A 74 -8.42 -10.92 5.01
CA PHE A 74 -7.05 -11.14 5.47
C PHE A 74 -5.99 -10.86 4.39
N GLN A 75 -6.22 -11.26 3.13
CA GLN A 75 -5.28 -10.98 2.05
C GLN A 75 -5.20 -9.48 1.72
N LEU A 76 -6.33 -8.77 1.82
CA LEU A 76 -6.36 -7.32 1.65
C LEU A 76 -5.72 -6.58 2.83
N GLU A 77 -5.82 -7.11 4.04
CA GLU A 77 -5.13 -6.60 5.23
C GLU A 77 -3.61 -6.71 5.09
N LEU A 78 -3.09 -7.90 4.74
CA LEU A 78 -1.66 -8.09 4.46
C LEU A 78 -1.16 -7.19 3.32
N LEU A 79 -1.97 -7.05 2.26
CA LEU A 79 -1.66 -6.12 1.19
C LEU A 79 -1.60 -4.68 1.69
N THR A 80 -2.55 -4.27 2.53
CA THR A 80 -2.59 -2.93 3.13
C THR A 80 -1.34 -2.71 3.97
N TYR A 81 -0.96 -3.68 4.79
CA TYR A 81 0.28 -3.61 5.57
C TYR A 81 1.51 -3.38 4.68
N GLY A 82 1.67 -4.16 3.60
CA GLY A 82 2.76 -3.95 2.64
C GLY A 82 2.66 -2.68 1.80
N ILE A 83 1.47 -2.10 1.66
CA ILE A 83 1.27 -0.78 1.02
C ILE A 83 1.76 0.33 1.94
N MET A 84 1.38 0.28 3.21
CA MET A 84 1.72 1.32 4.18
C MET A 84 3.21 1.25 4.58
N ASN A 85 3.76 0.05 4.65
CA ASN A 85 5.16 -0.19 5.02
C ASN A 85 6.08 -0.43 3.80
N GLY A 86 7.36 -0.75 4.05
CA GLY A 86 8.36 -0.96 2.99
C GLY A 86 9.02 0.33 2.52
N MET A 87 9.36 1.22 3.47
CA MET A 87 10.03 2.49 3.18
C MET A 87 11.54 2.34 3.11
N TYR A 88 12.13 2.55 1.93
CA TYR A 88 13.59 2.65 1.77
C TYR A 88 14.20 3.97 2.31
N TRP A 89 13.43 4.86 2.96
CA TRP A 89 13.73 6.29 2.96
C TRP A 89 14.26 6.92 4.25
N ASP A 90 14.15 6.28 5.42
CA ASP A 90 14.32 7.03 6.68
C ASP A 90 15.72 6.98 7.30
N ASN A 91 16.57 6.01 6.95
CA ASN A 91 17.90 5.98 7.54
C ASN A 91 18.90 6.67 6.62
N GLN A 92 19.42 7.81 7.07
CA GLN A 92 20.60 8.46 6.47
C GLN A 92 21.79 7.48 6.33
N ALA A 93 21.85 6.46 7.19
CA ALA A 93 22.79 5.34 7.10
C ALA A 93 22.51 4.37 5.93
N ASP A 94 21.25 4.12 5.56
CA ASP A 94 20.90 3.25 4.41
C ASP A 94 21.20 3.93 3.07
N ARG A 95 21.14 5.27 3.03
CA ARG A 95 21.56 6.08 1.87
C ARG A 95 23.05 5.90 1.54
N GLU A 96 23.87 5.61 2.55
CA GLU A 96 25.32 5.38 2.40
C GLU A 96 25.66 3.88 2.24
N ALA A 97 24.83 2.98 2.78
CA ALA A 97 25.06 1.53 2.78
C ALA A 97 24.67 0.81 1.48
N ARG A 98 23.83 1.40 0.61
CA ARG A 98 23.44 0.82 -0.69
C ARG A 98 23.83 1.75 -1.86
N PRO A 99 25.06 1.66 -2.39
CA PRO A 99 25.62 2.61 -3.36
C PRO A 99 25.02 2.56 -4.77
N SER A 100 23.92 1.83 -4.99
CA SER A 100 23.43 1.49 -6.33
C SER A 100 22.07 2.08 -6.70
N PHE A 101 21.44 2.92 -5.87
CA PHE A 101 20.24 3.64 -6.29
C PHE A 101 20.62 4.68 -7.35
N CYS A 102 20.40 4.36 -8.61
CA CYS A 102 20.55 5.33 -9.69
C CYS A 102 19.37 6.32 -9.66
N ILE A 103 19.50 7.48 -10.31
CA ILE A 103 18.44 8.51 -10.34
C ILE A 103 17.11 7.92 -10.83
N ASN A 104 17.15 6.98 -11.78
CA ASN A 104 15.97 6.29 -12.30
C ASN A 104 15.25 5.44 -11.25
N ASP A 105 15.98 4.86 -10.28
CA ASP A 105 15.38 4.06 -9.21
C ASP A 105 14.63 4.95 -8.22
N ARG A 106 15.09 6.19 -8.01
CA ARG A 106 14.41 7.18 -7.17
C ARG A 106 13.08 7.63 -7.78
N GLU A 107 13.08 8.01 -9.06
CA GLU A 107 11.84 8.40 -9.74
C GLU A 107 10.85 7.25 -9.76
N ARG A 108 11.32 6.04 -10.09
CA ARG A 108 10.51 4.82 -10.06
C ARG A 108 9.91 4.57 -8.68
N LEU A 109 10.70 4.72 -7.63
CA LEU A 109 10.24 4.52 -6.25
C LEU A 109 9.18 5.56 -5.82
N ILE A 110 9.37 6.84 -6.17
CA ILE A 110 8.36 7.89 -5.93
C ILE A 110 7.06 7.55 -6.65
N THR A 111 7.14 7.16 -7.94
CA THR A 111 5.98 6.74 -8.73
C THR A 111 5.30 5.51 -8.12
N THR A 112 6.07 4.48 -7.73
CA THR A 112 5.54 3.30 -7.03
C THR A 112 4.80 3.69 -5.75
N HIS A 113 5.35 4.58 -4.93
CA HIS A 113 4.70 5.06 -3.71
C HIS A 113 3.41 5.84 -4.00
N TYR A 114 3.39 6.63 -5.08
CA TYR A 114 2.16 7.28 -5.54
C TYR A 114 1.09 6.26 -5.93
N HIS A 115 1.43 5.24 -6.72
CA HIS A 115 0.46 4.20 -7.06
C HIS A 115 -0.01 3.41 -5.84
N LYS A 116 0.89 3.05 -4.92
CA LYS A 116 0.55 2.43 -3.61
C LYS A 116 -0.49 3.28 -2.87
N PHE A 117 -0.27 4.59 -2.76
CA PHE A 117 -1.23 5.53 -2.15
C PHE A 117 -2.60 5.48 -2.85
N ARG A 118 -2.64 5.47 -4.18
CA ARG A 118 -3.88 5.45 -4.97
C ARG A 118 -4.71 4.17 -4.79
N LEU A 119 -4.12 3.09 -4.25
CA LEU A 119 -4.87 1.86 -3.92
C LEU A 119 -5.72 2.02 -2.65
N ILE A 120 -5.29 2.86 -1.70
CA ILE A 120 -5.88 2.95 -0.35
C ILE A 120 -7.37 3.30 -0.39
N PRO A 121 -7.85 4.31 -1.15
CA PRO A 121 -9.28 4.63 -1.20
C PRO A 121 -10.15 3.46 -1.69
N LYS A 122 -9.63 2.64 -2.61
CA LYS A 122 -10.35 1.46 -3.13
C LYS A 122 -10.42 0.35 -2.06
N LEU A 123 -9.33 0.12 -1.34
CA LEU A 123 -9.27 -0.87 -0.24
C LEU A 123 -10.27 -0.53 0.86
N LEU A 124 -10.32 0.73 1.30
CA LEU A 124 -11.29 1.23 2.28
C LEU A 124 -12.74 0.99 1.83
N LYS A 125 -13.07 1.36 0.58
CA LYS A 125 -14.41 1.13 0.02
C LYS A 125 -14.82 -0.34 -0.02
N ILE A 126 -13.87 -1.24 -0.29
CA ILE A 126 -14.13 -2.68 -0.35
C ILE A 126 -14.31 -3.25 1.06
N SER A 127 -13.48 -2.85 2.03
CA SER A 127 -13.56 -3.32 3.42
C SER A 127 -14.94 -3.08 4.04
N LYS A 128 -15.51 -1.88 3.82
CA LYS A 128 -16.86 -1.53 4.28
C LYS A 128 -17.97 -2.47 3.81
N ASN A 129 -17.80 -3.07 2.64
CA ASN A 129 -18.82 -3.96 2.05
C ASN A 129 -18.66 -5.42 2.46
N LYS A 130 -17.55 -5.80 3.10
CA LYS A 130 -17.26 -7.20 3.43
C LYS A 130 -17.77 -7.63 4.80
N ASP A 131 -18.38 -6.72 5.60
CA ASP A 131 -18.97 -6.98 6.93
C ASP A 131 -17.99 -7.66 7.94
N GLU A 132 -16.72 -7.71 7.58
CA GLU A 132 -15.62 -8.34 8.28
C GLU A 132 -14.55 -7.26 8.49
N SER A 133 -14.53 -6.79 9.73
CA SER A 133 -13.51 -5.98 10.43
C SER A 133 -13.05 -4.63 9.86
N ASN A 134 -12.81 -3.72 10.81
CA ASN A 134 -12.19 -2.41 10.60
C ASN A 134 -10.66 -2.52 10.38
N ASP A 135 -10.13 -3.72 10.12
CA ASP A 135 -8.70 -4.00 10.24
C ASP A 135 -7.88 -3.26 9.17
N ILE A 136 -8.44 -3.03 7.98
CA ILE A 136 -7.79 -2.18 6.96
C ILE A 136 -7.70 -0.73 7.42
N ALA A 137 -8.80 -0.15 7.95
CA ALA A 137 -8.79 1.22 8.45
C ALA A 137 -7.84 1.36 9.66
N TYR A 138 -7.81 0.35 10.53
CA TYR A 138 -6.92 0.29 11.68
C TYR A 138 -5.45 0.15 11.25
N THR A 139 -5.14 -0.69 10.28
CA THR A 139 -3.78 -0.80 9.69
C THR A 139 -3.33 0.54 9.11
N ILE A 140 -4.21 1.24 8.40
CA ILE A 140 -3.89 2.57 7.85
C ILE A 140 -3.64 3.59 8.97
N TYR A 141 -4.39 3.51 10.07
CA TYR A 141 -4.17 4.36 11.24
C TYR A 141 -2.82 4.09 11.90
N GLU A 142 -2.50 2.83 12.20
CA GLU A 142 -1.23 2.47 12.84
C GLU A 142 -0.03 2.89 11.99
N GLU A 143 -0.17 2.80 10.66
CA GLU A 143 0.90 3.08 9.71
C GLU A 143 0.74 4.43 8.99
N ALA A 144 0.05 5.39 9.62
CA ALA A 144 -0.25 6.70 9.04
C ALA A 144 0.99 7.55 8.70
N HIS A 145 2.17 7.18 9.21
CA HIS A 145 3.45 7.77 8.83
C HIS A 145 3.70 7.70 7.30
N PHE A 146 3.15 6.70 6.61
CA PHE A 146 3.13 6.64 5.15
C PHE A 146 2.33 7.78 4.52
N LEU A 147 1.15 8.11 5.07
CA LEU A 147 0.35 9.22 4.57
C LEU A 147 1.08 10.56 4.72
N GLU A 148 1.77 10.75 5.85
CA GLU A 148 2.61 11.93 6.06
C GLU A 148 3.80 11.99 5.08
N MET A 149 4.45 10.86 4.80
CA MET A 149 5.51 10.79 3.80
C MET A 149 4.98 11.17 2.42
N ILE A 150 3.88 10.55 1.98
CA ILE A 150 3.24 10.88 0.69
C ILE A 150 2.88 12.36 0.67
N HIS A 151 2.36 12.92 1.76
CA HIS A 151 2.09 14.37 1.83
C HIS A 151 3.33 15.21 1.63
N ARG A 152 4.43 14.89 2.30
CA ARG A 152 5.70 15.62 2.11
C ARG A 152 6.23 15.52 0.68
N LEU A 153 6.02 14.39 -0.01
CA LEU A 153 6.46 14.17 -1.38
C LEU A 153 5.61 14.90 -2.42
N PHE A 154 4.29 14.96 -2.22
CA PHE A 154 3.33 15.44 -3.23
C PHE A 154 2.60 16.73 -2.83
N ARG A 155 2.93 17.36 -1.69
CA ARG A 155 2.33 18.65 -1.32
C ARG A 155 2.56 19.69 -2.43
N GLY A 156 1.46 20.34 -2.84
CA GLY A 156 1.49 21.40 -3.85
C GLY A 156 1.50 20.92 -5.31
N THR A 157 1.34 19.63 -5.60
CA THR A 157 1.34 19.12 -6.98
C THR A 157 -0.06 18.99 -7.58
N GLU A 158 -1.02 18.35 -6.88
CA GLU A 158 -2.33 18.01 -7.46
C GLU A 158 -3.48 18.05 -6.43
N ILE A 159 -4.67 18.52 -6.85
CA ILE A 159 -5.87 18.59 -6.02
C ILE A 159 -6.50 17.21 -5.78
N GLU A 160 -6.39 16.30 -6.75
CA GLU A 160 -6.95 14.94 -6.64
C GLU A 160 -6.28 14.14 -5.52
N TYR A 161 -4.98 14.35 -5.32
CA TYR A 161 -4.22 13.78 -4.22
C TYR A 161 -4.78 14.22 -2.84
N ILE A 162 -5.11 15.51 -2.68
CA ILE A 162 -5.68 16.04 -1.43
C ILE A 162 -7.07 15.48 -1.18
N ASN A 163 -7.88 15.31 -2.22
CA ASN A 163 -9.21 14.72 -2.10
C ASN A 163 -9.15 13.26 -1.63
N ASP A 164 -8.23 12.47 -2.18
CA ASP A 164 -7.99 11.11 -1.70
C ASP A 164 -7.50 11.10 -0.26
N MET A 165 -6.61 12.01 0.11
CA MET A 165 -6.11 12.10 1.48
C MET A 165 -7.24 12.42 2.48
N ARG A 166 -8.09 13.39 2.15
CA ARG A 166 -9.28 13.72 2.94
C ARG A 166 -10.25 12.55 3.05
N PHE A 167 -10.47 11.85 1.94
CA PHE A 167 -11.28 10.64 1.95
C PHE A 167 -10.69 9.62 2.93
N ILE A 168 -9.41 9.29 2.82
CA ILE A 168 -8.73 8.33 3.71
C ILE A 168 -8.86 8.75 5.18
N ILE A 169 -8.57 10.01 5.50
CA ILE A 169 -8.68 10.54 6.87
C ILE A 169 -10.11 10.41 7.40
N GLY A 170 -11.11 10.75 6.60
CA GLY A 170 -12.52 10.64 6.98
C GLY A 170 -12.97 9.19 7.21
N GLU A 171 -12.45 8.25 6.43
CA GLU A 171 -12.76 6.83 6.54
C GLU A 171 -12.07 6.15 7.73
N VAL A 172 -10.83 6.55 8.03
CA VAL A 172 -10.07 6.05 9.20
C VAL A 172 -10.61 6.63 10.51
N GLY A 173 -11.04 7.89 10.48
CA GLY A 173 -11.58 8.61 11.63
C GLY A 173 -10.83 9.91 11.85
N PHE A 174 -11.46 11.03 11.47
CA PHE A 174 -10.85 12.35 11.50
C PHE A 174 -10.35 12.74 12.90
N ASP A 175 -11.15 12.54 13.95
CA ASP A 175 -10.76 12.90 15.32
C ASP A 175 -9.58 12.05 15.83
N LEU A 176 -9.55 10.78 15.45
CA LEU A 176 -8.47 9.86 15.78
C LEU A 176 -7.16 10.31 15.13
N MET A 177 -7.20 10.58 13.82
CA MET A 177 -6.05 11.07 13.06
C MET A 177 -5.59 12.45 13.55
N ARG A 178 -6.51 13.37 13.86
CA ARG A 178 -6.17 14.70 14.38
C ARG A 178 -5.49 14.62 15.75
N SER A 179 -5.92 13.69 16.60
CA SER A 179 -5.30 13.50 17.91
C SER A 179 -3.88 12.94 17.81
N ALA A 180 -3.62 12.06 16.85
CA ALA A 180 -2.31 11.41 16.68
C ALA A 180 -1.34 12.25 15.83
N TYR A 181 -1.85 12.93 14.80
CA TYR A 181 -1.07 13.64 13.78
C TYR A 181 -1.62 15.07 13.52
N PRO A 182 -1.65 15.95 14.55
CA PRO A 182 -2.35 17.23 14.46
C PRO A 182 -1.82 18.16 13.36
N GLU A 183 -0.49 18.27 13.21
CA GLU A 183 0.15 19.14 12.21
C GLU A 183 -0.19 18.68 10.78
N PHE A 184 -0.10 17.39 10.51
CA PHE A 184 -0.44 16.80 9.22
C PHE A 184 -1.91 17.06 8.84
N ILE A 185 -2.84 16.91 9.80
CA ILE A 185 -4.26 17.17 9.55
C ILE A 185 -4.53 18.66 9.31
N GLU A 186 -3.89 19.56 10.07
CA GLU A 186 -4.02 21.00 9.84
C GLU A 186 -3.51 21.41 8.45
N GLU A 187 -2.40 20.84 7.99
CA GLU A 187 -1.89 21.09 6.64
C GLU A 187 -2.90 20.66 5.56
N ILE A 188 -3.46 19.44 5.66
CA ILE A 188 -4.47 18.94 4.71
C ILE A 188 -5.75 19.78 4.70
N ASP A 189 -6.23 20.21 5.87
CA ASP A 189 -7.41 21.07 5.99
C ASP A 189 -7.18 22.48 5.42
N SER A 190 -5.94 22.98 5.47
CA SER A 190 -5.60 24.33 4.99
C SER A 190 -5.65 24.48 3.46
N VAL A 191 -5.56 23.37 2.70
CA VAL A 191 -5.58 23.38 1.24
C VAL A 191 -7.00 23.62 0.73
N ARG A 192 -7.35 24.85 0.38
CA ARG A 192 -8.70 25.19 -0.11
C ARG A 192 -8.98 24.57 -1.50
N GLU A 193 -10.24 24.16 -1.71
CA GLU A 193 -10.79 23.74 -3.01
C GLU A 193 -10.83 24.88 -4.04
#